data_AF-A0A5E7Y205-F1
#
_entry.id   AF-A0A5E7Y205-F1
#
_cell.length_a   1.000
_cell.length_b   1.000
_cell.length_c   1.000
_cell.angle_alpha   90.00
_cell.angle_beta   90.00
_cell.angle_gamma   90.00
#
_symmetry.space_group_name_H-M   'P 1'
#
loop_
_entity.id
_entity.type
_entity.pdbx_description
1 polymer ?
#
loop_
_entity_poly.entity_id
_entity_poly.type
_entity_poly.pdbx_seq_one_letter_code
_entity_poly.pdbx_strand_id
1 'polypeptide(L)'
;MARCTAPVRGHRSAAAAADCPACGSRYGGYSSYRGYGGGYRSASAHSYLSYGSSSSRSGSSGGSGGRRTTKPRWSGAGSAVWYTPEQVQSLTPVRENVENLAASQPDLRDVFLCHAWDDRQGSAKELHDLLEARGVRVWFSEKDLGLGVPMMRAIDKGLVNSRVGIVLVTPAMLHRLPAEGIADKELSALLRRERLVPVVHGTTYEELEQVSLLLASRAGLSTAEESMAEVAAKIAELVVTKS
;
A
#
# COMPACT_ATOMS: atom_id res chain seq x y z
N MET A 1 -19.52 28.80 -43.33
CA MET A 1 -19.68 29.54 -42.05
C MET A 1 -21.12 29.41 -41.62
N ALA A 2 -21.40 28.88 -40.42
CA ALA A 2 -22.74 28.82 -39.87
C ALA A 2 -23.26 30.24 -39.55
N ARG A 3 -24.56 30.48 -39.70
CA ARG A 3 -25.20 31.78 -39.46
C ARG A 3 -26.30 31.59 -38.41
N CYS A 4 -26.37 32.48 -37.41
CA CYS A 4 -27.44 32.42 -36.43
C CYS A 4 -28.78 32.84 -37.08
N THR A 5 -29.82 32.05 -36.86
CA THR A 5 -31.18 32.26 -37.39
C THR A 5 -32.18 32.71 -36.31
N ALA A 6 -31.69 33.07 -35.12
CA ALA A 6 -32.53 33.58 -34.05
C ALA A 6 -33.22 34.91 -34.42
N PRO A 7 -34.40 35.22 -33.87
CA PRO A 7 -35.01 36.54 -34.00
C PRO A 7 -34.09 37.65 -33.49
N VAL A 8 -34.37 38.91 -33.86
CA VAL A 8 -33.60 40.11 -33.44
C VAL A 8 -33.42 40.22 -31.92
N ARG A 9 -34.33 39.62 -31.13
CA ARG A 9 -34.26 39.58 -29.65
C ARG A 9 -33.49 38.37 -29.07
N GLY A 10 -32.81 37.59 -29.91
CA GLY A 10 -32.03 36.41 -29.51
C GLY A 10 -32.86 35.13 -29.31
N HIS A 11 -32.20 34.10 -28.80
CA HIS A 11 -32.81 32.81 -28.47
C HIS A 11 -33.74 32.94 -27.25
N ARG A 12 -34.92 32.29 -27.30
CA ARG A 12 -35.93 32.36 -26.21
C ARG A 12 -35.63 31.44 -25.01
N SER A 13 -34.65 30.55 -25.12
CA SER A 13 -34.24 29.65 -24.03
C SER A 13 -32.73 29.36 -24.10
N ALA A 14 -32.13 29.01 -22.96
CA ALA A 14 -30.70 28.71 -22.87
C ALA A 14 -30.32 27.45 -23.68
N ALA A 15 -31.16 26.41 -23.69
CA ALA A 15 -30.94 25.22 -24.51
C ALA A 15 -30.87 25.56 -26.02
N ALA A 16 -31.84 26.32 -26.53
CA ALA A 16 -31.84 26.74 -27.93
C ALA A 16 -30.67 27.66 -28.31
N ALA A 17 -30.02 28.31 -27.32
CA ALA A 17 -28.78 29.07 -27.52
C ALA A 17 -27.54 28.18 -27.50
N ALA A 18 -27.51 27.15 -26.64
CA ALA A 18 -26.42 26.18 -26.55
C ALA A 18 -26.33 25.29 -27.81
N ASP A 19 -27.49 24.84 -28.32
CA ASP A 19 -27.58 24.02 -29.54
C ASP A 19 -27.34 24.83 -30.83
N CYS A 20 -27.19 26.16 -30.74
CA CYS A 20 -26.93 27.02 -31.89
C CYS A 20 -25.44 26.99 -32.27
N PRO A 21 -25.04 26.44 -33.43
CA PRO A 21 -23.63 26.33 -33.82
C PRO A 21 -22.93 27.68 -34.07
N ALA A 22 -23.67 28.79 -34.05
CA ALA A 22 -23.13 30.16 -34.11
C ALA A 22 -23.05 30.87 -32.75
N CYS A 23 -23.69 30.35 -31.69
CA CYS A 23 -23.80 31.03 -30.39
C CYS A 23 -23.43 30.17 -29.17
N GLY A 24 -23.51 28.83 -29.26
CA GLY A 24 -23.32 27.92 -28.13
C GLY A 24 -21.95 27.99 -27.47
N SER A 25 -20.90 28.33 -28.22
CA SER A 25 -19.53 28.47 -27.71
C SER A 25 -19.32 29.65 -26.74
N ARG A 26 -20.31 30.52 -26.53
CA ARG A 26 -20.25 31.62 -25.54
C ARG A 26 -20.91 31.34 -24.19
N TYR A 27 -21.67 30.25 -24.04
CA TYR A 27 -22.49 30.02 -22.83
C TYR A 27 -21.80 29.21 -21.71
N GLY A 28 -20.49 28.97 -21.82
CA GLY A 28 -19.70 28.14 -20.89
C GLY A 28 -18.73 28.90 -19.98
N GLY A 29 -18.97 30.17 -19.61
CA GLY A 29 -17.98 30.98 -18.89
C GLY A 29 -18.50 32.15 -18.05
N TYR A 30 -18.97 31.87 -16.83
CA TYR A 30 -19.13 32.81 -15.71
C TYR A 30 -19.28 31.96 -14.43
N SER A 31 -18.61 32.13 -13.29
CA SER A 31 -17.72 33.16 -12.70
C SER A 31 -16.69 32.41 -11.80
N SER A 32 -15.51 32.89 -11.38
CA SER A 32 -15.26 34.20 -10.75
C SER A 32 -13.77 34.60 -10.64
N TYR A 33 -13.57 35.92 -10.46
CA TYR A 33 -12.37 36.65 -9.97
C TYR A 33 -11.60 35.90 -8.84
N ARG A 34 -10.27 36.03 -8.61
CA ARG A 34 -9.28 37.15 -8.74
C ARG A 34 -7.86 36.54 -8.56
N GLY A 35 -6.70 37.09 -8.98
CA GLY A 35 -6.31 38.27 -9.79
C GLY A 35 -4.82 38.65 -9.57
N TYR A 36 -4.28 39.58 -10.38
CA TYR A 36 -2.94 40.22 -10.34
C TYR A 36 -1.67 39.47 -10.84
N GLY A 37 -0.95 40.13 -11.78
CA GLY A 37 0.42 39.81 -12.24
C GLY A 37 0.51 38.72 -13.34
N GLY A 38 1.34 38.83 -14.39
CA GLY A 38 2.20 39.94 -14.81
C GLY A 38 3.44 39.51 -15.61
N GLY A 39 3.30 39.24 -16.92
CA GLY A 39 4.44 39.27 -17.86
C GLY A 39 4.91 37.95 -18.51
N TYR A 40 5.44 38.12 -19.74
CA TYR A 40 6.38 37.31 -20.53
C TYR A 40 6.12 35.82 -20.90
N ARG A 41 5.78 35.64 -22.19
CA ARG A 41 6.46 34.82 -23.23
C ARG A 41 6.74 33.30 -23.03
N SER A 42 6.18 32.56 -23.99
CA SER A 42 6.82 31.51 -24.82
C SER A 42 6.74 30.03 -24.46
N ALA A 43 6.71 29.26 -25.56
CA ALA A 43 7.18 27.88 -25.76
C ALA A 43 6.22 26.69 -25.47
N SER A 44 5.82 26.08 -26.59
CA SER A 44 5.93 24.64 -26.88
C SER A 44 5.00 23.63 -26.17
N ALA A 45 4.27 22.90 -27.00
CA ALA A 45 3.45 21.76 -26.58
C ALA A 45 4.29 20.50 -26.35
N HIS A 46 4.06 19.83 -25.22
CA HIS A 46 4.35 18.42 -25.04
C HIS A 46 3.11 17.68 -24.55
N SER A 47 2.62 16.77 -25.38
CA SER A 47 1.49 15.90 -25.10
C SER A 47 1.93 14.72 -24.22
N TYR A 48 1.32 14.57 -23.06
CA TYR A 48 1.37 13.33 -22.29
C TYR A 48 -0.05 12.82 -22.01
N LEU A 49 -0.20 11.51 -22.12
CA LEU A 49 -1.47 10.79 -22.03
C LEU A 49 -1.96 10.77 -20.58
N SER A 50 -3.17 11.27 -20.33
CA SER A 50 -3.83 11.14 -19.03
C SER A 50 -4.55 9.80 -18.92
N TYR A 51 -4.00 8.89 -18.12
CA TYR A 51 -4.69 7.70 -17.64
C TYR A 51 -5.89 8.10 -16.76
N GLY A 52 -7.03 7.40 -16.91
CA GLY A 52 -8.29 7.79 -16.30
C GLY A 52 -8.36 7.50 -14.80
N SER A 53 -8.37 8.54 -13.97
CA SER A 53 -8.58 8.42 -12.52
C SER A 53 -10.06 8.26 -12.18
N SER A 54 -10.45 7.08 -11.69
CA SER A 54 -11.79 6.84 -11.13
C SER A 54 -12.00 7.66 -9.85
N SER A 55 -13.01 8.54 -9.84
CA SER A 55 -13.28 9.49 -8.76
C SER A 55 -14.03 8.85 -7.58
N SER A 56 -13.29 8.33 -6.60
CA SER A 56 -13.84 7.92 -5.30
C SER A 56 -14.27 9.14 -4.48
N ARG A 57 -15.59 9.31 -4.30
CA ARG A 57 -16.17 10.34 -3.43
C ARG A 57 -15.87 10.04 -1.96
N SER A 58 -14.90 10.73 -1.37
CA SER A 58 -14.71 10.76 0.09
C SER A 58 -15.58 11.85 0.72
N GLY A 59 -16.52 11.45 1.58
CA GLY A 59 -17.30 12.38 2.39
C GLY A 59 -16.44 12.95 3.53
N SER A 60 -16.40 14.27 3.67
CA SER A 60 -15.72 14.92 4.79
C SER A 60 -16.62 14.98 6.03
N SER A 61 -16.20 14.34 7.12
CA SER A 61 -16.54 14.74 8.49
C SER A 61 -15.26 15.25 9.17
N GLY A 62 -15.32 16.46 9.74
CA GLY A 62 -14.17 17.09 10.38
C GLY A 62 -14.07 16.78 11.87
N GLY A 63 -12.87 16.94 12.45
CA GLY A 63 -12.69 16.97 13.91
C GLY A 63 -11.40 16.30 14.39
N SER A 64 -10.48 17.13 14.92
CA SER A 64 -9.30 16.74 15.74
C SER A 64 -8.17 15.93 15.09
N GLY A 65 -6.94 16.18 15.57
CA GLY A 65 -5.68 15.70 14.99
C GLY A 65 -5.33 14.24 15.27
N GLY A 66 -6.28 13.33 15.13
CA GLY A 66 -5.98 11.89 15.04
C GLY A 66 -5.52 11.51 13.63
N ARG A 67 -4.66 10.49 13.50
CA ARG A 67 -4.42 9.83 12.20
C ARG A 67 -5.77 9.40 11.62
N ARG A 68 -6.09 9.84 10.40
CA ARG A 68 -7.29 9.36 9.71
C ARG A 68 -7.16 7.87 9.50
N THR A 69 -8.21 7.10 9.77
CA THR A 69 -8.27 5.68 9.50
C THR A 69 -9.26 5.38 8.39
N THR A 70 -9.03 4.27 7.69
CA THR A 70 -9.81 3.83 6.52
C THR A 70 -9.95 2.31 6.54
N LYS A 71 -10.93 1.79 5.79
CA LYS A 71 -11.07 0.36 5.50
C LYS A 71 -10.64 0.06 4.05
N PRO A 72 -9.62 -0.79 3.84
CA PRO A 72 -9.20 -1.20 2.51
C PRO A 72 -10.14 -2.24 1.89
N ARG A 73 -10.04 -2.46 0.57
CA ARG A 73 -10.93 -3.36 -0.19
C ARG A 73 -10.93 -4.82 0.29
N TRP A 74 -9.85 -5.26 0.93
CA TRP A 74 -9.68 -6.62 1.43
C TRP A 74 -10.21 -6.82 2.86
N SER A 75 -10.49 -5.72 3.58
CA SER A 75 -11.06 -5.82 4.94
C SER A 75 -12.51 -6.27 4.87
N GLY A 76 -12.88 -7.22 5.72
CA GLY A 76 -14.24 -7.76 5.75
C GLY A 76 -15.27 -6.70 6.18
N ALA A 77 -16.49 -6.76 5.64
CA ALA A 77 -17.56 -5.80 6.00
C ALA A 77 -17.79 -5.69 7.52
N GLY A 78 -17.74 -6.81 8.24
CA GLY A 78 -17.85 -6.90 9.70
C GLY A 78 -16.53 -6.79 10.48
N SER A 79 -15.40 -6.46 9.84
CA SER A 79 -14.11 -6.36 10.51
C SER A 79 -14.03 -5.14 11.42
N ALA A 80 -13.35 -5.28 12.56
CA ALA A 80 -13.02 -4.18 13.48
C ALA A 80 -11.66 -3.53 13.16
N VAL A 81 -10.90 -4.05 12.20
CA VAL A 81 -9.54 -3.61 11.87
C VAL A 81 -9.57 -2.31 11.05
N TRP A 82 -8.69 -1.37 11.39
CA TRP A 82 -8.59 -0.04 10.78
C TRP A 82 -7.16 0.25 10.32
N TYR A 83 -7.02 0.87 9.15
CA TYR A 83 -5.72 1.11 8.51
C TYR A 83 -5.49 2.61 8.30
N THR A 84 -4.24 3.08 8.37
CA THR A 84 -3.91 4.43 7.93
C THR A 84 -3.88 4.50 6.38
N PRO A 85 -4.06 5.66 5.74
CA PRO A 85 -3.93 5.81 4.29
C PRO A 85 -2.60 5.29 3.74
N GLU A 86 -1.52 5.48 4.49
CA GLU A 86 -0.17 5.04 4.13
C GLU A 86 -0.06 3.51 4.17
N GLN A 87 -0.63 2.87 5.20
CA GLN A 87 -0.75 1.41 5.28
C GLN A 87 -1.62 0.84 4.13
N VAL A 88 -2.73 1.50 3.78
CA VAL A 88 -3.55 1.05 2.63
C VAL A 88 -2.76 1.18 1.33
N GLN A 89 -2.07 2.29 1.10
CA GLN A 89 -1.27 2.50 -0.10
C GLN A 89 -0.14 1.48 -0.25
N SER A 90 0.58 1.17 0.83
CA SER A 90 1.71 0.24 0.78
C SER A 90 1.29 -1.24 0.72
N LEU A 91 0.18 -1.61 1.36
CA LEU A 91 -0.31 -3.00 1.38
C LEU A 91 -1.17 -3.36 0.16
N THR A 92 -1.67 -2.38 -0.62
CA THR A 92 -2.42 -2.64 -1.86
C THR A 92 -1.67 -3.52 -2.88
N PRO A 93 -0.41 -3.21 -3.29
CA PRO A 93 0.33 -4.08 -4.22
C PRO A 93 0.64 -5.45 -3.61
N VAL A 94 0.84 -5.53 -2.28
CA VAL A 94 1.01 -6.81 -1.57
C VAL A 94 -0.26 -7.65 -1.71
N ARG A 95 -1.44 -7.05 -1.49
CA ARG A 95 -2.75 -7.71 -1.65
C ARG A 95 -2.99 -8.21 -3.07
N GLU A 96 -2.65 -7.40 -4.08
CA GLU A 96 -2.79 -7.78 -5.48
C GLU A 96 -1.90 -8.99 -5.84
N ASN A 97 -0.66 -9.01 -5.34
CA ASN A 97 0.20 -10.17 -5.47
C ASN A 97 -0.33 -11.40 -4.72
N VAL A 98 -0.92 -11.24 -3.53
CA VAL A 98 -1.62 -12.33 -2.81
C VAL A 98 -2.75 -12.90 -3.64
N GLU A 99 -3.64 -12.05 -4.17
CA GLU A 99 -4.82 -12.47 -4.94
C GLU A 99 -4.41 -13.22 -6.22
N ASN A 100 -3.41 -12.70 -6.94
CA ASN A 100 -2.86 -13.33 -8.14
C ASN A 100 -2.21 -14.70 -7.84
N LEU A 101 -1.46 -14.82 -6.74
CA LEU A 101 -0.82 -16.07 -6.33
C LEU A 101 -1.81 -17.08 -5.74
N ALA A 102 -2.87 -16.62 -5.06
CA ALA A 102 -3.93 -17.50 -4.58
C ALA A 102 -4.71 -18.14 -5.74
N ALA A 103 -4.94 -17.38 -6.83
CA ALA A 103 -5.60 -17.89 -8.03
C ALA A 103 -4.71 -18.81 -8.88
N SER A 104 -3.40 -18.54 -8.98
CA SER A 104 -2.48 -19.28 -9.85
C SER A 104 -1.74 -20.44 -9.16
N GLN A 105 -1.55 -20.36 -7.83
CA GLN A 105 -0.79 -21.34 -7.03
C GLN A 105 -1.49 -21.56 -5.66
N PRO A 106 -2.63 -22.30 -5.63
CA PRO A 106 -3.43 -22.46 -4.42
C PRO A 106 -2.68 -23.14 -3.27
N ASP A 107 -1.74 -24.05 -3.59
CA ASP A 107 -0.98 -24.85 -2.63
C ASP A 107 0.06 -24.06 -1.83
N LEU A 108 0.45 -22.86 -2.30
CA LEU A 108 1.36 -21.99 -1.54
C LEU A 108 0.77 -21.66 -0.16
N ARG A 109 1.63 -21.61 0.85
CA ARG A 109 1.30 -21.08 2.18
C ARG A 109 0.98 -19.58 2.08
N ASP A 110 0.25 -19.05 3.06
CA ASP A 110 -0.22 -17.67 3.00
C ASP A 110 0.90 -16.70 3.40
N VAL A 111 1.66 -17.05 4.44
CA VAL A 111 2.76 -16.24 5.01
C VAL A 111 4.02 -17.09 5.19
N PHE A 112 5.19 -16.51 4.98
CA PHE A 112 6.46 -16.92 5.57
C PHE A 112 6.84 -15.92 6.65
N LEU A 113 7.23 -16.38 7.85
CA LEU A 113 7.65 -15.50 8.94
C LEU A 113 9.17 -15.53 9.15
N CYS A 114 9.85 -14.49 8.65
CA CYS A 114 11.26 -14.21 8.92
C CYS A 114 11.40 -13.53 10.28
N HIS A 115 12.31 -14.02 11.12
CA HIS A 115 12.60 -13.48 12.45
C HIS A 115 14.05 -13.81 12.83
N ALA A 116 14.62 -13.11 13.82
CA ALA A 116 15.93 -13.48 14.35
C ALA A 116 15.81 -14.72 15.23
N TRP A 117 16.84 -15.57 15.26
CA TRP A 117 16.83 -16.82 16.03
C TRP A 117 16.49 -16.61 17.52
N ASP A 118 16.83 -15.47 18.11
CA ASP A 118 16.60 -15.20 19.53
C ASP A 118 15.12 -14.89 19.84
N ASP A 119 14.37 -14.38 18.86
CA ASP A 119 12.93 -14.10 18.98
C ASP A 119 12.04 -15.36 18.92
N ARG A 120 12.62 -16.52 18.55
CA ARG A 120 11.89 -17.74 18.15
C ARG A 120 10.93 -18.30 19.21
N GLN A 121 11.18 -18.04 20.50
CA GLN A 121 10.28 -18.42 21.61
C GLN A 121 9.57 -17.22 22.27
N GLY A 122 9.80 -16.01 21.76
CA GLY A 122 9.16 -14.77 22.20
C GLY A 122 8.21 -14.21 21.13
N SER A 123 8.49 -12.99 20.67
CA SER A 123 7.65 -12.23 19.73
C SER A 123 7.35 -12.96 18.42
N ALA A 124 8.29 -13.75 17.89
CA ALA A 124 8.06 -14.52 16.66
C ALA A 124 7.04 -15.65 16.86
N LYS A 125 7.05 -16.28 18.03
CA LYS A 125 6.09 -17.31 18.42
C LYS A 125 4.71 -16.72 18.71
N GLU A 126 4.67 -15.60 19.43
CA GLU A 126 3.42 -14.87 19.67
C GLU A 126 2.72 -14.50 18.35
N LEU A 127 3.46 -13.89 17.41
CA LEU A 127 2.92 -13.54 16.09
C LEU A 127 2.52 -14.78 15.28
N HIS A 128 3.30 -15.85 15.31
CA HIS A 128 2.98 -17.13 14.68
C HIS A 128 1.65 -17.69 15.18
N ASP A 129 1.50 -17.84 16.50
CA ASP A 129 0.34 -18.47 17.13
C ASP A 129 -0.92 -17.60 16.92
N LEU A 130 -0.79 -16.27 16.94
CA LEU A 130 -1.86 -15.34 16.60
C LEU A 130 -2.31 -15.44 15.13
N LEU A 131 -1.40 -15.73 14.20
CA LEU A 131 -1.71 -15.92 12.78
C LEU A 131 -2.36 -17.28 12.52
N GLU A 132 -1.85 -18.37 13.10
CA GLU A 132 -2.46 -19.70 13.01
C GLU A 132 -3.88 -19.71 13.62
N ALA A 133 -4.09 -19.04 14.76
CA ALA A 133 -5.41 -18.88 15.37
C ALA A 133 -6.41 -18.09 14.50
N ARG A 134 -5.93 -17.35 13.48
CA ARG A 134 -6.74 -16.65 12.47
C ARG A 134 -6.89 -17.44 11.17
N GLY A 135 -6.41 -18.69 11.12
CA GLY A 135 -6.48 -19.57 9.95
C GLY A 135 -5.44 -19.28 8.86
N VAL A 136 -4.41 -18.49 9.16
CA VAL A 136 -3.31 -18.21 8.22
C VAL A 136 -2.36 -19.40 8.17
N ARG A 137 -2.08 -19.96 6.98
CA ARG A 137 -1.07 -21.01 6.84
C ARG A 137 0.32 -20.36 6.87
N VAL A 138 0.95 -20.34 8.05
CA VAL A 138 2.29 -19.78 8.25
C VAL A 138 3.37 -20.80 7.89
N TRP A 139 4.45 -20.35 7.24
CA TRP A 139 5.71 -21.06 7.12
C TRP A 139 6.69 -20.48 8.13
N PHE A 140 6.97 -21.25 9.19
CA PHE A 140 7.81 -20.83 10.30
C PHE A 140 9.23 -21.38 10.16
N SER A 141 10.20 -20.47 10.16
CA SER A 141 11.62 -20.74 9.86
C SER A 141 12.23 -21.90 10.67
N GLU A 142 11.83 -22.07 11.94
CA GLU A 142 12.39 -23.08 12.86
C GLU A 142 12.41 -24.51 12.30
N LYS A 143 11.42 -24.91 11.50
CA LYS A 143 11.28 -26.30 11.01
C LYS A 143 12.06 -26.59 9.74
N ASP A 144 12.55 -25.56 9.04
CA ASP A 144 12.94 -25.65 7.63
C ASP A 144 14.28 -24.98 7.30
N LEU A 145 14.86 -24.23 8.25
CA LEU A 145 16.08 -23.45 8.09
C LEU A 145 16.96 -23.65 9.32
N GLY A 146 17.99 -24.49 9.18
CA GLY A 146 18.91 -24.80 10.27
C GLY A 146 19.73 -23.59 10.72
N LEU A 147 20.32 -23.71 11.91
CA LEU A 147 21.35 -22.77 12.40
C LEU A 147 22.43 -22.55 11.34
N GLY A 148 22.73 -21.29 11.03
CA GLY A 148 23.76 -20.91 10.05
C GLY A 148 23.31 -20.89 8.58
N VAL A 149 22.04 -21.11 8.25
CA VAL A 149 21.54 -20.79 6.90
C VAL A 149 21.49 -19.26 6.74
N PRO A 150 22.09 -18.68 5.68
CA PRO A 150 22.01 -17.23 5.43
C PRO A 150 20.56 -16.77 5.24
N MET A 151 20.21 -15.63 5.83
CA MET A 151 18.86 -15.04 5.82
C MET A 151 18.36 -14.79 4.39
N MET A 152 19.25 -14.42 3.46
CA MET A 152 18.93 -14.33 2.03
C MET A 152 18.33 -15.64 1.47
N ARG A 153 18.97 -16.77 1.76
CA ARG A 153 18.51 -18.11 1.33
C ARG A 153 17.25 -18.54 2.06
N ALA A 154 17.10 -18.13 3.32
CA ALA A 154 15.86 -18.31 4.09
C ALA A 154 14.67 -17.57 3.45
N ILE A 155 14.86 -16.30 3.11
CA ILE A 155 13.82 -15.47 2.47
C ILE A 155 13.48 -16.01 1.08
N ASP A 156 14.46 -16.41 0.26
CA ASP A 156 14.16 -17.00 -1.05
C ASP A 156 13.36 -18.31 -0.93
N LYS A 157 13.74 -19.22 -0.01
CA LYS A 157 12.97 -20.45 0.25
C LYS A 157 11.55 -20.13 0.73
N GLY A 158 11.39 -19.15 1.62
CA GLY A 158 10.08 -18.68 2.08
C GLY A 158 9.22 -18.09 0.96
N LEU A 159 9.79 -17.19 0.14
CA LEU A 159 9.10 -16.51 -0.98
C LEU A 159 8.81 -17.41 -2.19
N VAL A 160 9.36 -18.62 -2.24
CA VAL A 160 9.00 -19.69 -3.20
C VAL A 160 7.82 -20.52 -2.68
N ASN A 161 7.69 -20.70 -1.36
CA ASN A 161 6.67 -21.57 -0.75
C ASN A 161 5.47 -20.80 -0.15
N SER A 162 5.55 -19.46 -0.07
CA SER A 162 4.52 -18.59 0.50
C SER A 162 4.15 -17.42 -0.43
N ARG A 163 2.90 -16.97 -0.33
CA ARG A 163 2.35 -15.82 -1.08
C ARG A 163 2.99 -14.50 -0.64
N VAL A 164 3.19 -14.32 0.67
CA VAL A 164 3.84 -13.14 1.29
C VAL A 164 4.91 -13.59 2.28
N GLY A 165 5.97 -12.82 2.43
CA GLY A 165 6.91 -12.87 3.55
C GLY A 165 6.69 -11.72 4.51
N ILE A 166 6.62 -12.02 5.79
CA ILE A 166 6.63 -11.06 6.89
C ILE A 166 8.05 -11.06 7.47
N VAL A 167 8.63 -9.87 7.65
CA VAL A 167 9.92 -9.71 8.33
C VAL A 167 9.68 -9.06 9.67
N LEU A 168 9.77 -9.85 10.75
CA LEU A 168 9.70 -9.36 12.11
C LEU A 168 11.03 -8.68 12.45
N VAL A 169 11.01 -7.35 12.51
CA VAL A 169 12.15 -6.49 12.81
C VAL A 169 12.14 -6.19 14.31
N THR A 170 13.05 -6.85 15.02
CA THR A 170 13.35 -6.67 16.44
C THR A 170 14.77 -6.12 16.61
N PRO A 171 15.17 -5.68 17.82
CA PRO A 171 16.58 -5.38 18.11
C PRO A 171 17.52 -6.54 17.74
N ALA A 172 17.12 -7.80 17.96
CA ALA A 172 17.90 -8.98 17.57
C ALA A 172 18.04 -9.10 16.04
N MET A 173 17.01 -8.76 15.28
CA MET A 173 17.09 -8.66 13.81
C MET A 173 18.05 -7.55 13.37
N LEU A 174 17.96 -6.36 13.98
CA LEU A 174 18.80 -5.21 13.63
C LEU A 174 20.29 -5.46 13.91
N HIS A 175 20.64 -6.14 15.00
CA HIS A 175 22.02 -6.57 15.26
C HIS A 175 22.53 -7.62 14.25
N ARG A 176 21.64 -8.43 13.69
CA ARG A 176 21.98 -9.55 12.81
C ARG A 176 22.12 -9.17 11.34
N LEU A 177 21.32 -8.22 10.85
CA LEU A 177 21.35 -7.77 9.45
C LEU A 177 22.76 -7.33 8.97
N PRO A 178 23.53 -6.50 9.72
CA PRO A 178 24.90 -6.16 9.34
C PRO A 178 25.87 -7.35 9.45
N ALA A 179 25.68 -8.20 10.47
CA ALA A 179 26.57 -9.33 10.76
C ALA A 179 26.51 -10.44 9.70
N GLU A 180 25.38 -10.58 9.01
CA GLU A 180 25.26 -11.49 7.86
C GLU A 180 25.82 -10.91 6.55
N GLY A 181 26.30 -9.66 6.53
CA GLY A 181 26.91 -9.03 5.36
C GLY A 181 25.94 -8.79 4.20
N ILE A 182 24.64 -8.76 4.47
CA ILE A 182 23.59 -8.59 3.47
C ILE A 182 23.74 -7.22 2.81
N ALA A 183 24.18 -7.20 1.57
CA ALA A 183 24.35 -5.95 0.84
C ALA A 183 23.00 -5.37 0.41
N ASP A 184 22.90 -4.04 0.32
CA ASP A 184 21.71 -3.34 -0.20
C ASP A 184 21.23 -3.89 -1.55
N LYS A 185 22.15 -4.37 -2.40
CA LYS A 185 21.83 -4.99 -3.69
C LYS A 185 21.07 -6.31 -3.56
N GLU A 186 21.38 -7.11 -2.54
CA GLU A 186 20.73 -8.40 -2.28
C GLU A 186 19.34 -8.17 -1.67
N LEU A 187 19.23 -7.30 -0.67
CA LEU A 187 17.95 -6.92 -0.09
C LEU A 187 17.04 -6.24 -1.12
N SER A 188 17.61 -5.40 -2.01
CA SER A 188 16.90 -4.85 -3.17
C SER A 188 16.28 -5.93 -4.06
N ALA A 189 16.97 -7.05 -4.30
CA ALA A 189 16.48 -8.12 -5.16
C ALA A 189 15.25 -8.82 -4.56
N LEU A 190 15.24 -9.02 -3.24
CA LEU A 190 14.09 -9.54 -2.50
C LEU A 190 12.92 -8.55 -2.51
N LEU A 191 13.21 -7.27 -2.26
CA LEU A 191 12.22 -6.20 -2.19
C LEU A 191 11.55 -5.89 -3.56
N ARG A 192 12.21 -6.18 -4.69
CA ARG A 192 11.60 -6.09 -6.04
C ARG A 192 10.40 -7.02 -6.24
N ARG A 193 10.23 -8.07 -5.44
CA ARG A 193 9.09 -8.99 -5.56
C ARG A 193 7.80 -8.48 -4.90
N GLU A 194 7.79 -7.28 -4.28
CA GLU A 194 6.63 -6.61 -3.66
C GLU A 194 5.79 -7.43 -2.67
N ARG A 195 6.35 -8.56 -2.19
CA ARG A 195 5.69 -9.53 -1.30
C ARG A 195 6.34 -9.60 0.08
N LEU A 196 7.12 -8.58 0.46
CA LEU A 196 7.74 -8.48 1.78
C LEU A 196 7.15 -7.30 2.55
N VAL A 197 6.65 -7.58 3.75
CA VAL A 197 6.10 -6.58 4.68
C VAL A 197 6.92 -6.59 5.97
N PRO A 198 7.58 -5.48 6.34
CA PRO A 198 8.23 -5.38 7.64
C PRO A 198 7.20 -5.21 8.76
N VAL A 199 7.48 -5.81 9.91
CA VAL A 199 6.73 -5.66 11.16
C VAL A 199 7.73 -5.25 12.24
N VAL A 200 7.70 -3.98 12.62
CA VAL A 200 8.61 -3.41 13.62
C VAL A 200 8.09 -3.74 15.02
N HIS A 201 8.92 -4.36 15.86
CA HIS A 201 8.54 -4.82 17.21
C HIS A 201 9.67 -4.59 18.22
N GLY A 202 9.41 -3.81 19.27
CA GLY A 202 10.40 -3.50 20.31
C GLY A 202 11.59 -2.64 19.82
N THR A 203 11.43 -1.96 18.69
CA THR A 203 12.40 -1.10 18.00
C THR A 203 11.62 -0.08 17.15
N THR A 204 12.28 0.81 16.39
CA THR A 204 11.62 1.85 15.59
C THR A 204 12.00 1.79 14.10
N TYR A 205 11.26 2.54 13.26
CA TYR A 205 11.59 2.63 11.82
C TYR A 205 12.89 3.41 11.59
N GLU A 206 13.24 4.36 12.47
CA GLU A 206 14.49 5.11 12.43
C GLU A 206 15.70 4.23 12.78
N GLU A 207 15.57 3.31 13.75
CA GLU A 207 16.60 2.31 14.05
C GLU A 207 16.76 1.31 12.89
N LEU A 208 15.65 0.93 12.25
CA LEU A 208 15.69 0.12 11.04
C LEU A 208 16.34 0.85 9.86
N GLU A 209 16.09 2.15 9.69
CA GLU A 209 16.66 2.97 8.61
C GLU A 209 18.19 3.04 8.70
N GLN A 210 18.75 3.16 9.92
CA GLN A 210 20.20 3.14 10.16
C GLN A 210 20.87 1.83 9.74
N VAL A 211 20.13 0.71 9.76
CA VAL A 211 20.61 -0.62 9.36
C VAL A 211 20.32 -0.91 7.88
N SER A 212 19.14 -0.52 7.39
CA SER A 212 18.76 -0.63 5.99
C SER A 212 17.65 0.34 5.60
N LEU A 213 18.04 1.40 4.87
CA LEU A 213 17.13 2.32 4.18
C LEU A 213 16.10 1.57 3.31
N LEU A 214 16.49 0.47 2.67
CA LEU A 214 15.64 -0.26 1.75
C LEU A 214 14.48 -0.97 2.46
N LEU A 215 14.73 -1.59 3.61
CA LEU A 215 13.66 -2.22 4.39
C LEU A 215 12.81 -1.16 5.13
N ALA A 216 13.43 -0.09 5.62
CA ALA A 216 12.71 1.04 6.23
C ALA A 216 11.81 1.79 5.22
N SER A 217 12.23 1.92 3.95
CA SER A 217 11.44 2.56 2.89
C SER A 217 10.11 1.86 2.59
N ARG A 218 9.94 0.60 3.03
CA ARG A 218 8.64 -0.06 3.02
C ARG A 218 7.85 0.30 4.27
N ALA A 219 6.78 1.08 4.08
CA ALA A 219 5.73 1.20 5.08
C ALA A 219 5.12 -0.17 5.36
N GLY A 220 5.35 -0.69 6.57
CA GLY A 220 4.80 -1.93 7.08
C GLY A 220 3.92 -1.69 8.31
N LEU A 221 4.01 -2.59 9.29
CA LEU A 221 3.27 -2.50 10.55
C LEU A 221 4.23 -2.21 11.71
N SER A 222 3.71 -1.69 12.83
CA SER A 222 4.48 -1.37 14.03
C SER A 222 3.72 -1.78 15.28
N THR A 223 4.34 -2.59 16.14
CA THR A 223 3.75 -2.91 17.45
C THR A 223 3.97 -1.82 18.51
N ALA A 224 4.58 -0.68 18.14
CA ALA A 224 4.64 0.51 18.98
C ALA A 224 3.39 1.38 18.82
N GLU A 225 2.68 1.24 17.69
CA GLU A 225 1.45 1.97 17.38
C GLU A 225 0.19 1.13 17.61
N GLU A 226 0.31 -0.19 17.52
CA GLU A 226 -0.79 -1.17 17.54
C GLU A 226 -0.37 -2.40 18.36
N SER A 227 -1.31 -3.18 18.89
CA SER A 227 -0.96 -4.44 19.57
C SER A 227 -0.51 -5.52 18.57
N MET A 228 0.29 -6.50 19.03
CA MET A 228 0.66 -7.66 18.21
C MET A 228 -0.58 -8.40 17.66
N ALA A 229 -1.68 -8.41 18.41
CA ALA A 229 -2.96 -8.99 18.00
C ALA A 229 -3.66 -8.22 16.87
N GLU A 230 -3.54 -6.89 16.83
CA GLU A 230 -4.06 -6.05 15.75
C GLU A 230 -3.18 -6.18 14.50
N VAL A 231 -1.85 -6.19 14.66
CA VAL A 231 -0.89 -6.47 13.59
C VAL A 231 -1.15 -7.84 12.96
N ALA A 232 -1.35 -8.88 13.77
CA ALA A 232 -1.72 -10.22 13.28
C ALA A 232 -3.09 -10.22 12.57
N ALA A 233 -4.05 -9.42 13.03
CA ALA A 233 -5.35 -9.28 12.36
C ALA A 233 -5.22 -8.59 10.98
N LYS A 234 -4.41 -7.54 10.87
CA LYS A 234 -4.10 -6.87 9.60
C LYS A 234 -3.44 -7.80 8.59
N ILE A 235 -2.44 -8.58 9.05
CA ILE A 235 -1.76 -9.56 8.21
C ILE A 235 -2.75 -10.65 7.77
N ALA A 236 -3.61 -11.15 8.67
CA ALA A 236 -4.61 -12.15 8.32
C ALA A 236 -5.61 -11.64 7.27
N GLU A 237 -6.16 -10.43 7.41
CA GLU A 237 -7.02 -9.84 6.38
C GLU A 237 -6.30 -9.63 5.04
N LEU A 238 -5.02 -9.25 5.08
CA LEU A 238 -4.21 -9.04 3.89
C LEU A 238 -4.02 -10.34 3.10
N VAL A 239 -3.68 -11.44 3.77
CA VAL A 239 -3.26 -12.69 3.12
C VAL A 239 -4.38 -13.71 2.92
N VAL A 240 -5.42 -13.69 3.76
CA VAL A 240 -6.56 -14.59 3.60
C VAL A 240 -7.45 -14.08 2.47
N THR A 241 -7.41 -14.79 1.35
CA THR A 241 -8.36 -14.68 0.26
C THR A 241 -9.51 -15.66 0.53
N LYS A 242 -10.74 -15.15 0.70
CA LYS A 242 -11.92 -16.00 0.66
C LYS A 242 -12.09 -16.50 -0.77
N SER A 243 -11.96 -17.82 -0.95
CA SER A 243 -12.37 -18.55 -2.16
C SER A 243 -13.89 -18.60 -2.27
#